data_AF-A0A7S4AIQ1-F1
#
_entry.id   AF-A0A7S4AIQ1-F1
#
_cell.length_a   1.000
_cell.length_b   1.000
_cell.length_c   1.000
_cell.angle_alpha   90.00
_cell.angle_beta   90.00
_cell.angle_gamma   90.00
#
_symmetry.space_group_name_H-M   'P 1'
#
loop_
_entity.id
_entity.type
_entity.pdbx_description
1 polymer ?
#
loop_
_entity_poly.entity_id
_entity_poly.type
_entity_poly.pdbx_seq_one_letter_code
_entity_poly.pdbx_strand_id
1 'polypeptide(L)'
;MPASATVARKVLSPCIIMDDFDDDDNDDDDDFQNNETMRPTNISARAKSPLCLHCRRPTNHLCKGCSGAYFCPPPDTCSTLGWSHSCQCRTWKSYVSRRKELSTFEYLDPEWQAPLVGREFQLSEEPYKKFLTSRLMIKRSVDLARDGNTDNVYHNEDEDGCKDQDSSSSFSSWWLTETDGWAGGDSVSARQVDITLRSSFEQGFAPIPSDQLPPSQRVCDRDYERAGLLKKENNKNAVGLWRLSSWEDYYRLRNIPPQSPVALLCTFPLTIYHAIVEYGEVPVTVARMLRRPLRIHVVGTEKELNFLDLFQELGFLLPEDLKIELIFVAREDMLPTKCRTTKSRSSSDHDDRFLLRVEMTSNLTVGVVGGTYGGENNNDPSSTASSIQSATTTTTAILDPNFDCGSGPPDMVIAMNAGLYAYESWRSVIDYLYHNKGVVGVFTDYNEYSGVHCAGLGGAASRESLCINPFRQPLAMPVYSMNLPQFSNGFFYVFNAQELD
;
A
#
# COMPACT_ATOMS: atom_id res chain seq x y z
N MET A 1 -3.76 54.08 2.18
CA MET A 1 -3.23 53.67 3.50
C MET A 1 -4.24 54.13 4.56
N PRO A 2 -4.77 53.19 5.37
CA PRO A 2 -4.09 52.81 6.59
C PRO A 2 -3.96 51.30 6.82
N ALA A 3 -3.19 50.99 7.86
CA ALA A 3 -2.57 49.74 8.28
C ALA A 3 -3.50 48.51 8.40
N SER A 4 -3.05 47.39 7.82
CA SER A 4 -3.57 46.05 8.11
C SER A 4 -2.73 45.43 9.23
N ALA A 5 -3.38 45.05 10.32
CA ALA A 5 -2.76 44.41 11.46
C ALA A 5 -2.33 42.97 11.11
N THR A 6 -1.03 42.74 11.07
CA THR A 6 -0.41 41.42 10.92
C THR A 6 -0.59 40.64 12.22
N VAL A 7 -1.56 39.72 12.26
CA VAL A 7 -1.61 38.69 13.32
C VAL A 7 -0.72 37.55 12.87
N ALA A 8 0.49 37.49 13.44
CA ALA A 8 1.37 36.33 13.34
C ALA A 8 0.65 35.11 13.94
N ARG A 9 0.13 34.22 13.09
CA ARG A 9 -0.30 32.88 13.52
C ARG A 9 0.94 32.05 13.74
N LYS A 10 1.25 31.80 15.01
CA LYS A 10 2.22 30.81 15.47
C LYS A 10 1.88 29.47 14.80
N VAL A 11 2.77 28.99 13.93
CA VAL A 11 2.73 27.63 13.40
C VAL A 11 3.02 26.70 14.58
N LEU A 12 1.98 26.01 15.06
CA LEU A 12 2.10 25.01 16.13
C LEU A 12 2.29 23.64 15.48
N SER A 13 3.33 22.93 15.93
CA SER A 13 3.77 21.62 15.45
C SER A 13 2.67 20.55 15.52
N PRO A 14 2.55 19.65 14.52
CA PRO A 14 1.64 18.50 14.58
C PRO A 14 2.28 17.35 15.36
N CYS A 15 1.73 17.00 16.54
CA CYS A 15 2.07 15.76 17.24
C CYS A 15 1.22 14.59 16.72
N ILE A 16 1.90 13.73 15.95
CA ILE A 16 1.87 12.27 15.84
C ILE A 16 0.51 11.57 16.05
N ILE A 17 -0.03 11.02 14.94
CA ILE A 17 -0.99 9.91 14.94
C ILE A 17 -0.16 8.63 15.08
N MET A 18 0.13 8.20 16.31
CA MET A 18 0.67 6.87 16.60
C MET A 18 -0.49 5.87 16.46
N ASP A 19 -0.34 4.92 15.54
CA ASP A 19 -0.92 3.59 15.72
C ASP A 19 0.21 2.75 16.32
N ASP A 20 0.05 2.33 17.57
CA ASP A 20 1.01 1.48 18.27
C ASP A 20 1.09 0.12 17.55
N PHE A 21 2.14 -0.03 16.74
CA PHE A 21 2.82 -1.30 16.54
C PHE A 21 4.26 -1.07 17.02
N ASP A 22 4.44 -0.99 18.34
CA ASP A 22 5.78 -1.03 18.92
C ASP A 22 6.17 -2.49 19.17
N ASP A 23 7.27 -2.86 18.53
CA ASP A 23 8.18 -3.94 18.90
C ASP A 23 9.01 -3.47 20.09
N ASP A 24 8.90 -4.15 21.24
CA ASP A 24 9.88 -4.05 22.32
C ASP A 24 10.30 -5.47 22.69
N ASP A 25 11.59 -5.78 22.51
CA ASP A 25 12.28 -6.83 23.25
C ASP A 25 13.78 -6.50 23.38
N ASN A 26 14.28 -6.72 24.61
CA ASN A 26 15.67 -6.87 25.10
C ASN A 26 16.36 -5.57 25.59
N ASP A 27 16.94 -5.47 26.79
CA ASP A 27 17.19 -6.37 27.92
C ASP A 27 17.45 -5.49 29.17
N ASP A 28 16.96 -5.89 30.34
CA ASP A 28 17.38 -5.34 31.65
C ASP A 28 18.50 -6.23 32.24
N ASP A 29 19.63 -5.62 32.60
CA ASP A 29 20.60 -6.17 33.55
C ASP A 29 20.59 -5.35 34.85
N ASP A 30 20.56 -6.10 35.97
CA ASP A 30 20.98 -5.79 37.34
C ASP A 30 20.07 -4.98 38.32
N ASP A 31 19.29 -5.77 39.07
CA ASP A 31 19.48 -6.09 40.51
C ASP A 31 18.72 -5.32 41.63
N PHE A 32 18.32 -6.11 42.65
CA PHE A 32 17.81 -5.81 44.01
C PHE A 32 16.30 -5.67 44.35
N GLN A 33 15.74 -6.83 44.77
CA GLN A 33 15.01 -7.15 46.03
C GLN A 33 13.51 -6.80 46.27
N ASN A 34 12.68 -7.85 46.14
CA ASN A 34 11.60 -8.37 47.02
C ASN A 34 10.62 -7.41 47.74
N ASN A 35 9.32 -7.47 47.36
CA ASN A 35 8.28 -8.14 48.18
C ASN A 35 6.88 -8.23 47.51
N GLU A 36 6.36 -9.45 47.48
CA GLU A 36 4.94 -9.88 47.58
C GLU A 36 3.87 -9.39 46.59
N THR A 37 3.71 -10.19 45.52
CA THR A 37 2.44 -10.77 45.02
C THR A 37 1.23 -9.85 44.77
N MET A 38 1.16 -9.28 43.57
CA MET A 38 -0.10 -9.23 42.80
C MET A 38 0.17 -9.76 41.38
N ARG A 39 -0.56 -10.80 41.00
CA ARG A 39 -0.49 -11.44 39.67
C ARG A 39 -0.80 -10.40 38.58
N PRO A 40 0.04 -10.24 37.54
CA PRO A 40 -0.36 -9.48 36.37
C PRO A 40 -1.41 -10.29 35.62
N THR A 41 -2.64 -9.79 35.59
CA THR A 41 -3.68 -10.27 34.68
C THR A 41 -3.22 -10.03 33.25
N ASN A 42 -3.17 -11.11 32.46
CA ASN A 42 -3.05 -11.13 31.00
C ASN A 42 -3.63 -9.87 30.33
N ILE A 43 -2.78 -8.94 29.91
CA ILE A 43 -3.14 -7.92 28.91
C ILE A 43 -2.75 -8.52 27.56
N SER A 44 -3.60 -9.44 27.06
CA SER A 44 -3.53 -9.94 25.70
C SER A 44 -4.95 -9.98 25.13
N ALA A 45 -5.36 -8.82 24.61
CA ALA A 45 -6.49 -8.66 23.70
C ALA A 45 -6.27 -7.35 22.92
N ARG A 46 -5.66 -7.42 21.73
CA ARG A 46 -5.67 -6.31 20.76
C ARG A 46 -7.12 -5.81 20.62
N ALA A 47 -7.35 -4.51 20.79
CA ALA A 47 -8.69 -3.96 20.89
C ALA A 47 -9.49 -4.18 19.60
N LYS A 48 -10.42 -5.13 19.62
CA LYS A 48 -11.51 -5.27 18.62
C LYS A 48 -12.65 -4.26 18.90
N SER A 49 -12.34 -3.14 19.54
CA SER A 49 -13.28 -2.13 20.01
C SER A 49 -12.80 -0.74 19.62
N PRO A 50 -13.71 0.23 19.37
CA PRO A 50 -13.31 1.58 19.05
C PRO A 50 -12.53 2.22 20.20
N LEU A 51 -11.58 3.08 19.86
CA LEU A 51 -10.69 3.76 20.80
C LEU A 51 -10.98 5.25 20.83
N CYS A 52 -10.84 5.84 22.01
CA CYS A 52 -10.99 7.28 22.18
C CYS A 52 -9.86 7.97 21.43
N LEU A 53 -10.18 8.94 20.57
CA LEU A 53 -9.18 9.65 19.78
C LEU A 53 -8.14 10.38 20.66
N HIS A 54 -8.51 10.76 21.89
CA HIS A 54 -7.66 11.52 22.80
C HIS A 54 -6.77 10.67 23.70
N CYS A 55 -7.32 9.63 24.35
CA CYS A 55 -6.56 8.82 25.32
C CYS A 55 -6.37 7.37 24.90
N ARG A 56 -6.81 7.00 23.69
CA ARG A 56 -6.74 5.65 23.13
C ARG A 56 -7.39 4.53 23.97
N ARG A 57 -8.07 4.87 25.07
CA ARG A 57 -8.84 3.91 25.86
C ARG A 57 -10.07 3.44 25.06
N PRO A 58 -10.50 2.18 25.22
CA PRO A 58 -11.71 1.68 24.60
C PRO A 58 -12.93 2.55 24.93
N THR A 59 -13.74 2.83 23.91
CA THR A 59 -14.98 3.61 24.01
C THR A 59 -15.92 3.24 22.87
N ASN A 60 -17.22 3.36 23.09
CA ASN A 60 -18.25 3.25 22.06
C ASN A 60 -18.97 4.58 21.83
N HIS A 61 -18.48 5.70 22.39
CA HIS A 61 -19.13 6.98 22.26
C HIS A 61 -18.68 7.71 20.99
N LEU A 62 -19.40 7.42 19.90
CA LEU A 62 -19.26 8.14 18.65
C LEU A 62 -19.80 9.57 18.80
N CYS A 63 -19.05 10.55 18.28
CA CYS A 63 -19.50 11.94 18.29
C CYS A 63 -20.81 12.10 17.50
N LYS A 64 -21.88 12.55 18.16
CA LYS A 64 -23.19 12.81 17.53
C LYS A 64 -23.18 13.94 16.48
N GLY A 65 -22.19 14.82 16.52
CA GLY A 65 -22.08 15.96 15.60
C GLY A 65 -21.51 15.57 14.24
N CYS A 66 -20.42 14.81 14.23
CA CYS A 66 -19.69 14.45 13.01
C CYS A 66 -19.81 12.98 12.61
N SER A 67 -20.12 12.09 13.55
CA SER A 67 -20.07 10.63 13.37
C SER A 67 -18.72 10.11 12.86
N GLY A 68 -17.63 10.89 13.00
CA GLY A 68 -16.32 10.58 12.44
C GLY A 68 -15.26 10.14 13.45
N ALA A 69 -15.47 10.36 14.75
CA ALA A 69 -14.49 10.04 15.78
C ALA A 69 -15.14 9.67 17.12
N TYR A 70 -14.43 8.86 17.90
CA TYR A 70 -14.86 8.35 19.20
C TYR A 70 -14.17 9.08 20.35
N PHE A 71 -14.88 9.28 21.45
CA PHE A 71 -14.39 9.99 22.64
C PHE A 71 -14.80 9.28 23.94
N CYS A 72 -14.18 9.60 25.07
CA CYS A 72 -14.69 9.14 26.38
C CYS A 72 -15.94 9.95 26.79
N PRO A 73 -16.85 9.39 27.60
CA PRO A 73 -17.94 10.14 28.21
C PRO A 73 -17.48 10.81 29.53
N PRO A 74 -17.88 12.06 29.82
CA PRO A 74 -18.15 13.17 28.90
C PRO A 74 -16.88 13.56 28.13
N PRO A 75 -16.98 14.13 26.90
CA PRO A 75 -15.81 14.43 26.06
C PRO A 75 -14.76 15.34 26.74
N ASP A 76 -15.15 16.07 27.79
CA ASP A 76 -14.32 17.03 28.53
C ASP A 76 -13.50 16.41 29.68
N THR A 77 -13.74 15.15 30.06
CA THR A 77 -12.97 14.49 31.14
C THR A 77 -11.71 13.79 30.65
N CYS A 78 -11.59 13.60 29.34
CA CYS A 78 -10.40 13.06 28.69
C CYS A 78 -9.41 14.19 28.40
N SER A 79 -8.74 14.68 29.45
CA SER A 79 -7.71 15.72 29.32
C SER A 79 -6.41 15.14 28.76
N THR A 80 -6.22 15.27 27.46
CA THR A 80 -4.89 15.24 26.84
C THR A 80 -4.73 16.50 25.98
N LEU A 81 -3.51 17.03 25.93
CA LEU A 81 -3.12 18.10 25.00
C LEU A 81 -3.32 17.58 23.57
N GLY A 82 -4.48 17.86 22.99
CA GLY A 82 -4.89 17.36 21.69
C GLY A 82 -5.89 18.30 21.03
N TRP A 83 -6.12 18.10 19.72
CA TRP A 83 -6.92 18.99 18.90
C TRP A 83 -8.31 19.18 19.51
N SER A 84 -8.79 20.42 19.63
CA SER A 84 -10.17 20.61 20.06
C SER A 84 -11.09 20.05 18.98
N HIS A 85 -11.69 18.90 19.27
CA HIS A 85 -12.66 18.23 18.39
C HIS A 85 -13.70 19.21 17.84
N SER A 86 -14.10 20.23 18.60
CA SER A 86 -14.97 21.32 18.16
C SER A 86 -14.52 21.99 16.85
N CYS A 87 -13.21 22.13 16.61
CA CYS A 87 -12.65 22.72 15.39
C CYS A 87 -12.72 21.76 14.19
N GLN A 88 -12.57 20.45 14.40
CA GLN A 88 -12.57 19.45 13.32
C GLN A 88 -13.91 18.77 13.08
N CYS A 89 -14.86 18.88 14.01
CA CYS A 89 -16.16 18.23 13.95
C CYS A 89 -16.88 18.52 12.62
N ARG A 90 -16.87 19.78 12.17
CA ARG A 90 -17.48 20.16 10.89
C ARG A 90 -16.75 19.54 9.69
N THR A 91 -15.43 19.49 9.73
CA THR A 91 -14.58 18.88 8.68
C THR A 91 -14.87 17.39 8.57
N TRP A 92 -14.80 16.65 9.68
CA TRP A 92 -15.08 15.21 9.67
C TRP A 92 -16.50 14.89 9.26
N LYS A 93 -17.48 15.72 9.63
CA LYS A 93 -18.86 15.57 9.14
C LYS A 93 -18.92 15.60 7.61
N SER A 94 -18.14 16.48 6.96
CA SER A 94 -18.05 16.55 5.49
C SER A 94 -17.43 15.29 4.89
N TYR A 95 -16.37 14.75 5.48
CA TYR A 95 -15.75 13.51 5.01
C TYR A 95 -16.70 12.32 5.16
N VAL A 96 -17.36 12.20 6.31
CA VAL A 96 -18.36 11.15 6.56
C VAL A 96 -19.53 11.26 5.57
N SER A 97 -19.98 12.47 5.20
CA SER A 97 -21.07 12.62 4.22
C SER A 97 -20.72 12.16 2.80
N ARG A 98 -19.44 12.20 2.40
CA ARG A 98 -18.98 11.83 1.05
C ARG A 98 -18.80 10.34 0.83
N ARG A 99 -18.95 9.55 1.89
CA ARG A 99 -18.77 8.11 1.91
C ARG A 99 -19.51 7.34 0.81
N LYS A 100 -20.71 7.77 0.41
CA LYS A 100 -21.47 7.16 -0.69
C LYS A 100 -20.77 7.34 -2.04
N GLU A 101 -20.21 8.52 -2.28
CA GLU A 101 -19.50 8.89 -3.51
C GLU A 101 -18.13 8.19 -3.61
N LEU A 102 -17.60 7.66 -2.50
CA LEU A 102 -16.34 6.94 -2.45
C LEU A 102 -16.47 5.43 -2.72
N SER A 103 -17.69 4.89 -2.88
CA SER A 103 -17.92 3.47 -3.21
C SER A 103 -18.44 3.38 -4.65
N THR A 104 -17.54 3.41 -5.63
CA THR A 104 -17.86 3.64 -7.05
C THR A 104 -17.76 2.38 -7.92
N PHE A 105 -17.71 1.18 -7.34
CA PHE A 105 -17.50 -0.06 -8.10
C PHE A 105 -18.51 -1.14 -7.76
N GLU A 106 -19.76 -0.96 -8.20
CA GLU A 106 -20.97 -1.71 -7.80
C GLU A 106 -20.93 -3.26 -7.97
N TYR A 107 -19.91 -3.79 -8.65
CA TYR A 107 -19.82 -5.21 -8.99
C TYR A 107 -19.22 -6.11 -7.89
N LEU A 108 -18.60 -5.51 -6.87
CA LEU A 108 -18.14 -6.23 -5.67
C LEU A 108 -19.25 -6.25 -4.61
N ASP A 109 -19.19 -7.23 -3.70
CA ASP A 109 -20.28 -7.64 -2.81
C ASP A 109 -21.18 -6.49 -2.28
N PRO A 110 -22.48 -6.49 -2.61
CA PRO A 110 -23.43 -5.49 -2.14
C PRO A 110 -23.54 -5.44 -0.62
N GLU A 111 -23.33 -6.53 0.13
CA GLU A 111 -23.37 -6.52 1.59
C GLU A 111 -22.23 -5.72 2.22
N TRP A 112 -21.19 -5.42 1.44
CA TRP A 112 -20.06 -4.61 1.87
C TRP A 112 -20.10 -3.18 1.36
N GLN A 113 -20.60 -3.02 0.15
CA GLN A 113 -20.90 -1.70 -0.43
C GLN A 113 -22.13 -1.07 0.20
N ALA A 114 -23.05 -1.88 0.73
CA ALA A 114 -24.15 -1.48 1.58
C ALA A 114 -23.77 -1.62 3.07
N PRO A 115 -23.60 -0.51 3.79
CA PRO A 115 -22.54 0.46 3.59
C PRO A 115 -21.90 0.85 4.93
N LEU A 116 -20.70 1.41 4.85
CA LEU A 116 -20.19 2.41 5.79
C LEU A 116 -21.23 3.52 6.15
N VAL A 117 -22.32 3.66 5.37
CA VAL A 117 -23.42 4.65 5.48
C VAL A 117 -24.48 4.21 6.49
N GLY A 118 -24.46 2.96 6.98
CA GLY A 118 -25.46 2.40 7.91
C GLY A 118 -24.91 1.76 9.18
N ARG A 119 -23.59 1.61 9.32
CA ARG A 119 -22.94 1.05 10.52
C ARG A 119 -21.89 2.01 11.07
N GLU A 120 -21.79 2.07 12.39
CA GLU A 120 -20.63 2.64 13.07
C GLU A 120 -19.43 1.73 12.78
N PHE A 121 -18.43 2.24 12.04
CA PHE A 121 -17.09 1.64 11.91
C PHE A 121 -16.96 0.25 11.28
N GLN A 122 -15.96 0.08 10.42
CA GLN A 122 -15.52 -1.27 10.04
C GLN A 122 -14.59 -1.80 11.13
N LEU A 123 -15.11 -2.60 12.07
CA LEU A 123 -14.35 -3.17 13.21
C LEU A 123 -13.66 -4.50 12.89
N SER A 124 -13.91 -5.06 11.71
CA SER A 124 -13.60 -6.46 11.44
C SER A 124 -13.21 -6.69 10.00
N GLU A 125 -12.19 -7.49 9.79
CA GLU A 125 -11.81 -8.03 8.48
C GLU A 125 -12.68 -9.23 8.06
N GLU A 126 -13.58 -9.73 8.92
CA GLU A 126 -14.38 -10.93 8.63
C GLU A 126 -15.15 -10.85 7.32
N PRO A 127 -15.83 -9.75 6.97
CA PRO A 127 -16.51 -9.70 5.70
C PRO A 127 -15.55 -9.70 4.50
N TYR A 128 -14.37 -9.10 4.65
CA TYR A 128 -13.31 -9.11 3.65
C TYR A 128 -12.85 -10.56 3.39
N LYS A 129 -12.61 -11.31 4.47
CA LYS A 129 -12.24 -12.73 4.43
C LYS A 129 -13.37 -13.59 3.86
N LYS A 130 -14.62 -13.33 4.21
CA LYS A 130 -15.80 -14.01 3.63
C LYS A 130 -15.93 -13.75 2.14
N PHE A 131 -15.77 -12.50 1.72
CA PHE A 131 -15.80 -12.13 0.31
C PHE A 131 -14.73 -12.90 -0.47
N LEU A 132 -13.46 -12.79 -0.06
CA LEU A 132 -12.37 -13.50 -0.73
C LEU A 132 -12.58 -15.01 -0.72
N THR A 133 -12.96 -15.59 0.41
CA THR A 133 -13.25 -17.03 0.51
C THR A 133 -14.36 -17.44 -0.46
N SER A 134 -15.46 -16.68 -0.54
CA SER A 134 -16.57 -16.96 -1.45
C SER A 134 -16.17 -16.87 -2.92
N ARG A 135 -15.26 -15.94 -3.27
CA ARG A 135 -14.80 -15.73 -4.64
C ARG A 135 -13.75 -16.74 -5.06
N LEU A 136 -12.74 -16.97 -4.22
CA LEU A 136 -11.66 -17.94 -4.46
C LEU A 136 -12.15 -19.39 -4.45
N MET A 137 -13.35 -19.67 -3.93
CA MET A 137 -14.02 -20.99 -3.94
C MET A 137 -14.95 -21.23 -5.14
N ILE A 138 -14.99 -20.37 -6.16
CA ILE A 138 -15.71 -20.65 -7.43
C ILE A 138 -14.87 -21.56 -8.34
N LYS A 139 -14.67 -22.81 -7.85
CA LYS A 139 -14.71 -24.11 -8.55
C LYS A 139 -14.16 -25.18 -7.59
N ARG A 140 -14.99 -25.60 -6.63
CA ARG A 140 -14.89 -26.94 -6.01
C ARG A 140 -16.15 -27.78 -6.24
N SER A 141 -16.90 -27.47 -7.29
CA SER A 141 -18.18 -28.14 -7.60
C SER A 141 -18.42 -28.24 -9.11
N VAL A 142 -17.54 -28.94 -9.81
CA VAL A 142 -17.91 -29.80 -10.95
C VAL A 142 -16.98 -30.99 -10.83
N ASP A 143 -17.51 -32.15 -10.42
CA ASP A 143 -16.96 -33.53 -10.55
C ASP A 143 -17.18 -34.46 -9.33
N LEU A 144 -17.84 -34.02 -8.25
CA LEU A 144 -18.27 -34.92 -7.17
C LEU A 144 -19.78 -34.84 -6.96
N ALA A 145 -20.53 -35.19 -8.00
CA ALA A 145 -21.94 -35.52 -7.91
C ALA A 145 -22.29 -36.51 -9.02
N ARG A 146 -21.69 -37.70 -8.96
CA ARG A 146 -22.22 -38.89 -9.62
C ARG A 146 -21.93 -40.12 -8.77
N ASP A 147 -22.28 -40.01 -7.49
CA ASP A 147 -22.51 -41.17 -6.65
C ASP A 147 -23.77 -41.89 -7.11
N GLY A 148 -23.58 -43.12 -7.55
CA GLY A 148 -24.60 -44.14 -7.61
C GLY A 148 -24.25 -45.26 -6.64
N ASN A 149 -25.04 -45.35 -5.57
CA ASN A 149 -25.51 -46.58 -4.93
C ASN A 149 -24.59 -47.32 -3.92
N THR A 150 -24.84 -47.02 -2.64
CA THR A 150 -25.20 -47.93 -1.52
C THR A 150 -24.61 -49.35 -1.40
N ASP A 151 -24.03 -49.58 -0.20
CA ASP A 151 -24.22 -50.70 0.74
C ASP A 151 -23.03 -51.63 1.09
N ASN A 152 -22.92 -51.87 2.41
CA ASN A 152 -22.28 -52.98 3.15
C ASN A 152 -20.76 -52.94 3.41
N VAL A 153 -20.16 -53.49 4.49
CA VAL A 153 -20.46 -53.95 5.87
C VAL A 153 -19.09 -54.46 6.39
N TYR A 154 -18.79 -54.33 7.69
CA TYR A 154 -17.69 -54.90 8.51
C TYR A 154 -16.69 -55.93 7.90
N HIS A 155 -15.38 -55.73 8.12
CA HIS A 155 -14.49 -56.65 8.88
C HIS A 155 -13.03 -56.12 8.98
N ASN A 156 -12.36 -56.51 10.09
CA ASN A 156 -10.95 -56.26 10.44
C ASN A 156 -9.94 -57.09 9.62
N GLU A 157 -8.67 -56.72 9.78
CA GLU A 157 -7.41 -57.51 9.71
C GLU A 157 -6.43 -57.13 8.59
N ASP A 158 -5.27 -56.63 9.05
CA ASP A 158 -3.89 -56.91 8.67
C ASP A 158 -3.29 -56.57 7.29
N GLU A 159 -2.11 -55.95 7.42
CA GLU A 159 -0.90 -55.99 6.60
C GLU A 159 -0.80 -55.24 5.24
N ASP A 160 0.23 -54.40 5.22
CA ASP A 160 1.09 -53.98 4.10
C ASP A 160 0.48 -53.26 2.88
N GLY A 161 0.91 -52.00 2.72
CA GLY A 161 1.13 -51.44 1.39
C GLY A 161 0.82 -49.96 1.22
N CYS A 162 1.89 -49.16 1.19
CA CYS A 162 2.11 -48.06 0.26
C CYS A 162 1.06 -46.92 0.13
N LYS A 163 1.56 -45.70 0.38
CA LYS A 163 1.07 -44.37 -0.07
C LYS A 163 -0.08 -43.76 0.72
N ASP A 164 0.28 -42.77 1.52
CA ASP A 164 -0.46 -41.51 1.55
C ASP A 164 0.55 -40.36 1.54
N GLN A 165 0.92 -39.93 0.33
CA GLN A 165 1.35 -38.56 0.12
C GLN A 165 0.08 -37.73 0.25
N ASP A 166 -0.13 -37.18 1.43
CA ASP A 166 -1.12 -36.15 1.70
C ASP A 166 -0.77 -34.91 0.86
N SER A 167 -1.21 -34.94 -0.40
CA SER A 167 -1.15 -33.83 -1.33
C SER A 167 -2.25 -32.84 -0.98
N SER A 168 -2.13 -32.25 0.21
CA SER A 168 -2.72 -30.95 0.46
C SER A 168 -1.99 -29.96 -0.47
N SER A 169 -2.53 -29.78 -1.67
CA SER A 169 -2.14 -28.68 -2.55
C SER A 169 -2.58 -27.37 -1.88
N SER A 170 -1.76 -26.94 -0.92
CA SER A 170 -1.76 -25.61 -0.35
C SER A 170 -1.55 -24.65 -1.51
N PHE A 171 -2.63 -24.13 -2.07
CA PHE A 171 -2.57 -23.00 -2.98
C PHE A 171 -1.92 -21.84 -2.20
N SER A 172 -0.61 -21.60 -2.39
CA SER A 172 0.04 -20.35 -1.98
C SER A 172 -0.43 -19.26 -2.94
N SER A 173 -1.69 -18.89 -2.78
CA SER A 173 -2.35 -17.89 -3.60
C SER A 173 -1.87 -16.52 -3.16
N TRP A 174 -1.52 -15.61 -4.07
CA TRP A 174 -1.25 -14.19 -3.76
C TRP A 174 -2.28 -13.58 -2.80
N TRP A 175 -3.50 -14.09 -2.90
CA TRP A 175 -4.62 -13.75 -2.06
C TRP A 175 -4.47 -14.08 -0.56
N LEU A 176 -3.51 -14.92 -0.16
CA LEU A 176 -3.18 -15.17 1.26
C LEU A 176 -2.52 -13.95 1.90
N THR A 177 -1.58 -13.31 1.18
CA THR A 177 -0.93 -12.08 1.65
C THR A 177 -1.93 -10.96 1.89
N GLU A 178 -3.00 -10.96 1.10
CA GLU A 178 -4.12 -10.03 1.23
C GLU A 178 -5.04 -10.36 2.43
N THR A 179 -5.13 -11.63 2.85
CA THR A 179 -5.93 -12.05 4.02
C THR A 179 -5.20 -11.97 5.36
N ASP A 180 -3.86 -11.95 5.36
CA ASP A 180 -3.02 -12.05 6.56
C ASP A 180 -2.68 -10.68 7.21
N GLY A 181 -3.29 -9.58 6.72
CA GLY A 181 -3.14 -8.21 7.25
C GLY A 181 -2.28 -7.32 6.35
N TRP A 182 -1.80 -6.15 6.81
CA TRP A 182 -0.97 -5.18 6.03
C TRP A 182 0.38 -4.79 6.67
N ALA A 183 0.80 -5.45 7.76
CA ALA A 183 2.08 -5.14 8.41
C ALA A 183 3.31 -5.66 7.64
N GLY A 184 4.40 -4.91 7.61
CA GLY A 184 5.70 -5.32 7.05
C GLY A 184 6.64 -6.01 8.04
N GLY A 185 7.95 -5.98 7.73
CA GLY A 185 9.01 -6.51 8.59
C GLY A 185 8.86 -8.00 8.89
N ASP A 186 8.81 -8.35 10.17
CA ASP A 186 8.71 -9.74 10.64
C ASP A 186 7.27 -10.20 10.95
N SER A 187 6.27 -9.45 10.47
CA SER A 187 4.86 -9.83 10.60
C SER A 187 4.56 -11.18 9.93
N VAL A 188 3.50 -11.86 10.37
CA VAL A 188 3.05 -13.15 9.79
C VAL A 188 2.87 -13.05 8.28
N SER A 189 2.25 -11.95 7.83
CA SER A 189 2.03 -11.69 6.42
C SER A 189 3.30 -11.36 5.62
N ALA A 190 4.29 -10.70 6.24
CA ALA A 190 5.54 -10.35 5.58
C ALA A 190 6.47 -11.57 5.44
N ARG A 191 6.43 -12.53 6.37
CA ARG A 191 7.22 -13.78 6.32
C ARG A 191 6.93 -14.66 5.10
N GLN A 192 5.76 -14.50 4.49
CA GLN A 192 5.39 -15.25 3.30
C GLN A 192 5.96 -14.63 2.02
N VAL A 193 6.31 -13.34 2.04
CA VAL A 193 6.81 -12.62 0.87
C VAL A 193 8.22 -13.11 0.51
N ASP A 194 8.36 -13.59 -0.72
CA ASP A 194 9.63 -14.10 -1.26
C ASP A 194 9.76 -13.67 -2.73
N ILE A 195 10.55 -12.63 -2.97
CA ILE A 195 10.78 -12.10 -4.32
C ILE A 195 11.53 -13.09 -5.24
N THR A 196 12.13 -14.15 -4.69
CA THR A 196 12.81 -15.19 -5.49
C THR A 196 11.84 -16.26 -5.98
N LEU A 197 10.75 -16.49 -5.23
CA LEU A 197 9.68 -17.42 -5.59
C LEU A 197 8.58 -16.66 -6.32
N ARG A 198 8.95 -16.11 -7.48
CA ARG A 198 8.02 -15.37 -8.34
C ARG A 198 6.84 -16.25 -8.75
N SER A 199 5.66 -15.66 -8.66
CA SER A 199 4.39 -16.23 -9.08
C SER A 199 4.03 -15.68 -10.46
N SER A 200 3.28 -16.42 -11.27
CA SER A 200 3.00 -15.98 -12.64
C SER A 200 1.96 -14.84 -12.67
N PHE A 201 2.01 -14.02 -13.72
CA PHE A 201 1.02 -12.94 -13.94
C PHE A 201 -0.43 -13.46 -13.84
N GLU A 202 -0.69 -14.64 -14.40
CA GLU A 202 -1.99 -15.30 -14.39
C GLU A 202 -2.50 -15.63 -12.99
N GLN A 203 -1.60 -15.93 -12.03
CA GLN A 203 -1.99 -16.29 -10.67
C GLN A 203 -2.65 -15.13 -9.92
N GLY A 204 -2.36 -13.86 -10.26
CA GLY A 204 -3.04 -12.73 -9.64
C GLY A 204 -4.42 -12.42 -10.17
N PHE A 205 -4.72 -12.94 -11.35
CA PHE A 205 -6.07 -12.89 -11.91
C PHE A 205 -6.91 -14.07 -11.44
N ALA A 206 -6.35 -15.02 -10.69
CA ALA A 206 -7.15 -16.05 -10.04
C ALA A 206 -8.28 -15.40 -9.22
N PRO A 207 -9.50 -15.97 -9.24
CA PRO A 207 -9.89 -17.27 -9.79
C PRO A 207 -10.39 -17.21 -11.25
N ILE A 208 -10.05 -16.19 -12.03
CA ILE A 208 -10.46 -16.12 -13.44
C ILE A 208 -9.91 -17.36 -14.19
N PRO A 209 -10.76 -18.14 -14.87
CA PRO A 209 -10.34 -19.28 -15.68
C PRO A 209 -9.32 -18.88 -16.75
N SER A 210 -8.37 -19.75 -17.07
CA SER A 210 -7.28 -19.45 -18.00
C SER A 210 -7.75 -19.05 -19.42
N ASP A 211 -8.91 -19.55 -19.85
CA ASP A 211 -9.57 -19.20 -21.12
C ASP A 211 -10.27 -17.82 -21.10
N GLN A 212 -10.42 -17.22 -19.91
CA GLN A 212 -11.03 -15.91 -19.69
C GLN A 212 -10.03 -14.88 -19.15
N LEU A 213 -8.76 -15.26 -18.99
CA LEU A 213 -7.73 -14.34 -18.54
C LEU A 213 -7.54 -13.21 -19.56
N PRO A 214 -7.30 -11.98 -19.08
CA PRO A 214 -6.90 -10.91 -19.97
C PRO A 214 -5.61 -11.32 -20.69
N PRO A 215 -5.49 -11.05 -22.00
CA PRO A 215 -4.27 -11.34 -22.72
C PRO A 215 -3.05 -10.68 -22.06
N SER A 216 -1.95 -11.42 -21.91
CA SER A 216 -0.63 -10.93 -21.49
C SER A 216 0.07 -10.20 -22.65
N GLN A 217 -0.61 -9.19 -23.20
CA GLN A 217 -0.14 -8.42 -24.34
C GLN A 217 -0.52 -6.95 -24.19
N ARG A 218 0.17 -6.08 -24.93
CA ARG A 218 -0.10 -4.65 -24.97
C ARG A 218 -1.52 -4.37 -25.49
N VAL A 219 -2.20 -3.42 -24.85
CA VAL A 219 -3.48 -2.92 -25.38
C VAL A 219 -3.23 -2.06 -26.62
N CYS A 220 -4.06 -2.24 -27.64
CA CYS A 220 -4.00 -1.48 -28.89
C CYS A 220 -5.27 -0.65 -29.08
N ASP A 221 -5.29 0.22 -30.11
CA ASP A 221 -6.46 1.07 -30.40
C ASP A 221 -7.75 0.27 -30.59
N ARG A 222 -7.67 -0.98 -31.09
CA ARG A 222 -8.84 -1.88 -31.21
C ARG A 222 -9.40 -2.30 -29.85
N ASP A 223 -8.56 -2.43 -28.82
CA ASP A 223 -9.01 -2.75 -27.47
C ASP A 223 -9.76 -1.56 -26.85
N TYR A 224 -9.26 -0.34 -27.07
CA TYR A 224 -9.95 0.89 -26.67
C TYR A 224 -11.26 1.08 -27.43
N GLU A 225 -11.31 0.72 -28.71
CA GLU A 225 -12.53 0.74 -29.52
C GLU A 225 -13.57 -0.23 -28.96
N ARG A 226 -13.17 -1.50 -28.74
CA ARG A 226 -14.01 -2.55 -28.14
C ARG A 226 -14.56 -2.09 -26.79
N ALA A 227 -13.72 -1.49 -25.95
CA ALA A 227 -14.12 -1.03 -24.63
C ALA A 227 -14.99 0.24 -24.64
N GLY A 228 -15.21 0.85 -25.81
CA GLY A 228 -15.98 2.09 -25.97
C GLY A 228 -15.25 3.32 -25.40
N LEU A 229 -13.93 3.26 -25.26
CA LEU A 229 -13.12 4.30 -24.62
C LEU A 229 -12.56 5.33 -25.61
N LEU A 230 -12.55 5.03 -26.92
CA LEU A 230 -12.11 5.98 -27.96
C LEU A 230 -12.96 7.25 -28.05
N LYS A 231 -14.24 7.17 -27.68
CA LYS A 231 -15.23 8.27 -27.86
C LYS A 231 -15.32 9.22 -26.67
N LYS A 232 -14.58 8.97 -25.58
CA LYS A 232 -14.50 9.90 -24.46
C LYS A 232 -13.60 11.07 -24.85
N GLU A 233 -14.10 12.31 -24.73
CA GLU A 233 -13.27 13.50 -24.88
C GLU A 233 -12.08 13.45 -23.91
N ASN A 234 -10.90 13.90 -24.34
CA ASN A 234 -9.66 13.95 -23.55
C ASN A 234 -9.18 12.60 -22.97
N ASN A 235 -9.39 11.50 -23.71
CA ASN A 235 -8.92 10.16 -23.32
C ASN A 235 -7.41 9.92 -23.51
N LYS A 236 -6.67 10.89 -24.05
CA LYS A 236 -5.21 10.93 -24.05
C LYS A 236 -4.71 12.22 -23.41
N ASN A 237 -3.61 12.14 -22.67
CA ASN A 237 -2.90 13.29 -22.15
C ASN A 237 -2.00 13.95 -23.22
N ALA A 238 -1.30 15.05 -22.89
CA ALA A 238 -0.53 15.83 -23.87
C ALA A 238 0.63 15.04 -24.51
N VAL A 239 1.11 14.00 -23.83
CA VAL A 239 2.20 13.11 -24.30
C VAL A 239 1.68 11.81 -24.91
N GLY A 240 0.37 11.72 -25.20
CA GLY A 240 -0.26 10.62 -25.93
C GLY A 240 -0.53 9.36 -25.10
N LEU A 241 -0.44 9.43 -23.76
CA LEU A 241 -0.81 8.34 -22.88
C LEU A 241 -2.32 8.30 -22.70
N TRP A 242 -2.90 7.11 -22.81
CA TRP A 242 -4.33 6.90 -22.57
C TRP A 242 -4.69 7.14 -21.10
N ARG A 243 -5.89 7.65 -20.86
CA ARG A 243 -6.44 7.94 -19.53
C ARG A 243 -7.58 6.99 -19.21
N LEU A 244 -7.40 6.16 -18.19
CA LEU A 244 -8.47 5.36 -17.58
C LEU A 244 -9.00 6.10 -16.35
N SER A 245 -10.32 6.27 -16.25
CA SER A 245 -10.93 7.10 -15.21
C SER A 245 -11.59 6.30 -14.08
N SER A 246 -11.66 4.97 -14.20
CA SER A 246 -12.31 4.11 -13.21
C SER A 246 -11.89 2.65 -13.34
N TRP A 247 -12.15 1.87 -12.29
CA TRP A 247 -12.09 0.41 -12.35
C TRP A 247 -12.92 -0.18 -13.49
N GLU A 248 -14.08 0.39 -13.78
CA GLU A 248 -14.94 -0.07 -14.87
C GLU A 248 -14.27 0.10 -16.24
N ASP A 249 -13.60 1.23 -16.48
CA ASP A 249 -12.84 1.44 -17.72
C ASP A 249 -11.72 0.40 -17.86
N TYR A 250 -10.98 0.14 -16.78
CA TYR A 250 -9.92 -0.88 -16.77
C TYR A 250 -10.47 -2.29 -17.04
N TYR A 251 -11.55 -2.70 -16.37
CA TYR A 251 -12.17 -4.01 -16.56
C TYR A 251 -12.68 -4.20 -17.99
N ARG A 252 -13.34 -3.19 -18.57
CA ARG A 252 -13.79 -3.24 -19.98
C ARG A 252 -12.62 -3.31 -20.94
N LEU A 253 -11.57 -2.50 -20.71
CA LEU A 253 -10.38 -2.50 -21.56
C LEU A 253 -9.70 -3.86 -21.58
N ARG A 254 -9.46 -4.43 -20.40
CA ARG A 254 -8.78 -5.72 -20.23
C ARG A 254 -9.69 -6.94 -20.42
N ASN A 255 -10.98 -6.75 -20.66
CA ASN A 255 -11.95 -7.83 -20.77
C ASN A 255 -12.00 -8.72 -19.51
N ILE A 256 -11.94 -8.09 -18.35
CA ILE A 256 -11.98 -8.75 -17.04
C ILE A 256 -13.45 -8.92 -16.63
N PRO A 257 -13.88 -10.11 -16.19
CA PRO A 257 -15.23 -10.31 -15.64
C PRO A 257 -15.49 -9.33 -14.48
N PRO A 258 -16.63 -8.59 -14.45
CA PRO A 258 -16.91 -7.60 -13.40
C PRO A 258 -16.88 -8.16 -11.97
N GLN A 259 -17.14 -9.45 -11.80
CA GLN A 259 -17.14 -10.14 -10.51
C GLN A 259 -15.73 -10.52 -10.03
N SER A 260 -14.70 -10.33 -10.86
CA SER A 260 -13.32 -10.64 -10.49
C SER A 260 -12.87 -9.75 -9.33
N PRO A 261 -12.24 -10.32 -8.29
CA PRO A 261 -11.67 -9.54 -7.19
C PRO A 261 -10.39 -8.80 -7.57
N VAL A 262 -9.88 -8.94 -8.80
CA VAL A 262 -8.52 -8.49 -9.18
C VAL A 262 -8.24 -7.02 -8.89
N ALA A 263 -9.24 -6.13 -8.84
CA ALA A 263 -9.10 -4.74 -8.39
C ALA A 263 -8.42 -4.61 -7.00
N LEU A 264 -8.50 -5.63 -6.16
CA LEU A 264 -7.83 -5.66 -4.86
C LEU A 264 -6.32 -5.71 -4.95
N LEU A 265 -5.79 -6.45 -5.93
CA LEU A 265 -4.34 -6.56 -6.17
C LEU A 265 -3.86 -5.57 -7.23
N CYS A 266 -4.66 -5.36 -8.28
CA CYS A 266 -4.34 -4.39 -9.33
C CYS A 266 -4.34 -2.94 -8.84
N THR A 267 -4.79 -2.65 -7.61
CA THR A 267 -4.73 -1.28 -7.08
C THR A 267 -3.31 -0.72 -7.13
N PHE A 268 -2.27 -1.52 -6.90
CA PHE A 268 -0.88 -1.06 -6.92
C PHE A 268 -0.39 -0.68 -8.32
N PRO A 269 -0.41 -1.58 -9.34
CA PRO A 269 0.01 -1.18 -10.68
C PRO A 269 -0.87 -0.09 -11.28
N LEU A 270 -2.18 -0.07 -11.01
CA LEU A 270 -3.07 0.95 -11.59
C LEU A 270 -2.93 2.32 -10.90
N THR A 271 -2.54 2.34 -9.63
CA THR A 271 -2.13 3.56 -8.92
C THR A 271 -0.88 4.17 -9.58
N ILE A 272 0.13 3.34 -9.88
CA ILE A 272 1.34 3.81 -10.60
C ILE A 272 1.00 4.28 -12.01
N TYR A 273 0.20 3.50 -12.75
CA TYR A 273 -0.26 3.89 -14.08
C TYR A 273 -0.94 5.27 -14.06
N HIS A 274 -1.88 5.48 -13.13
CA HIS A 274 -2.57 6.75 -13.00
C HIS A 274 -1.61 7.89 -12.64
N ALA A 275 -0.65 7.66 -11.74
CA ALA A 275 0.38 8.64 -11.41
C ALA A 275 1.21 9.06 -12.65
N ILE A 276 1.61 8.10 -13.50
CA ILE A 276 2.35 8.38 -14.74
C ILE A 276 1.48 9.17 -15.73
N VAL A 277 0.22 8.79 -15.90
CA VAL A 277 -0.67 9.42 -16.88
C VAL A 277 -1.05 10.84 -16.47
N GLU A 278 -1.31 11.08 -15.17
CA GLU A 278 -1.78 12.38 -14.68
C GLU A 278 -0.64 13.35 -14.38
N TYR A 279 0.50 12.86 -13.87
CA TYR A 279 1.58 13.70 -13.34
C TYR A 279 2.94 13.43 -13.98
N GLY A 280 2.98 12.55 -14.99
CA GLY A 280 4.21 12.16 -15.68
C GLY A 280 4.46 12.88 -16.99
N GLU A 281 3.66 13.87 -17.40
CA GLU A 281 3.82 14.50 -18.74
C GLU A 281 5.23 15.06 -18.96
N VAL A 282 5.76 15.85 -18.01
CA VAL A 282 7.13 16.36 -18.08
C VAL A 282 8.17 15.23 -17.91
N PRO A 283 8.13 14.38 -16.86
CA PRO A 283 9.00 13.20 -16.74
C PRO A 283 9.10 12.33 -18.00
N VAL A 284 7.96 11.99 -18.61
CA VAL A 284 7.86 11.18 -19.83
C VAL A 284 8.49 11.90 -21.02
N THR A 285 8.24 13.20 -21.15
CA THR A 285 8.85 14.02 -22.21
C THR A 285 10.37 14.02 -22.09
N VAL A 286 10.90 14.24 -20.88
CA VAL A 286 12.33 14.23 -20.60
C VAL A 286 12.95 12.86 -20.88
N ALA A 287 12.33 11.77 -20.41
CA ALA A 287 12.80 10.42 -20.64
C ALA A 287 12.89 10.09 -22.15
N ARG A 288 11.86 10.44 -22.93
CA ARG A 288 11.84 10.28 -24.38
C ARG A 288 12.91 11.12 -25.08
N MET A 289 13.07 12.39 -24.70
CA MET A 289 14.09 13.29 -25.26
C MET A 289 15.51 12.78 -25.01
N LEU A 290 15.76 12.26 -23.81
CA LEU A 290 17.05 11.68 -23.41
C LEU A 290 17.24 10.24 -23.89
N ARG A 291 16.22 9.63 -24.53
CA ARG A 291 16.23 8.25 -25.02
C ARG A 291 16.65 7.25 -23.94
N ARG A 292 16.18 7.46 -22.71
CA ARG A 292 16.39 6.56 -21.57
C ARG A 292 15.05 6.15 -20.97
N PRO A 293 15.02 5.08 -20.15
CA PRO A 293 13.81 4.75 -19.42
C PRO A 293 13.33 5.90 -18.54
N LEU A 294 12.00 6.04 -18.42
CA LEU A 294 11.34 6.77 -17.34
C LEU A 294 11.63 6.00 -16.05
N ARG A 295 12.35 6.63 -15.12
CA ARG A 295 12.81 5.99 -13.90
C ARG A 295 11.91 6.39 -12.74
N ILE A 296 11.29 5.39 -12.13
CA ILE A 296 10.30 5.57 -11.07
C ILE A 296 10.77 4.80 -9.84
N HIS A 297 10.99 5.50 -8.73
CA HIS A 297 11.30 4.86 -7.46
C HIS A 297 10.01 4.71 -6.66
N VAL A 298 9.59 3.46 -6.43
CA VAL A 298 8.44 3.12 -5.59
C VAL A 298 8.96 2.91 -4.17
N VAL A 299 8.73 3.88 -3.30
CA VAL A 299 9.33 3.92 -1.96
C VAL A 299 8.32 3.45 -0.91
N GLY A 300 8.81 2.77 0.13
CA GLY A 300 7.93 2.23 1.18
C GLY A 300 7.22 0.96 0.78
N THR A 301 7.81 0.20 -0.15
CA THR A 301 7.22 -1.03 -0.64
C THR A 301 7.51 -2.17 0.32
N GLU A 302 6.49 -2.94 0.64
CA GLU A 302 6.59 -4.07 1.55
C GLU A 302 5.91 -5.28 0.91
N LYS A 303 4.57 -5.31 0.92
CA LYS A 303 3.78 -6.43 0.41
C LYS A 303 3.63 -6.41 -1.09
N GLU A 304 3.76 -5.24 -1.68
CA GLU A 304 3.78 -5.06 -3.12
C GLU A 304 4.88 -5.90 -3.78
N LEU A 305 5.95 -6.20 -3.03
CA LEU A 305 7.02 -7.11 -3.44
C LEU A 305 6.54 -8.55 -3.66
N ASN A 306 5.39 -8.95 -3.11
CA ASN A 306 4.80 -10.26 -3.39
C ASN A 306 4.10 -10.32 -4.75
N PHE A 307 3.75 -9.16 -5.31
CA PHE A 307 2.92 -9.02 -6.50
C PHE A 307 3.68 -8.43 -7.69
N LEU A 308 5.01 -8.54 -7.71
CA LEU A 308 5.87 -7.90 -8.74
C LEU A 308 5.43 -8.24 -10.17
N ASP A 309 4.97 -9.46 -10.40
CA ASP A 309 4.49 -9.92 -11.70
C ASP A 309 3.22 -9.19 -12.18
N LEU A 310 2.36 -8.67 -11.29
CA LEU A 310 1.20 -7.85 -11.68
C LEU A 310 1.62 -6.50 -12.27
N PHE A 311 2.82 -6.02 -12.00
CA PHE A 311 3.29 -4.75 -12.58
C PHE A 311 3.54 -4.84 -14.09
N GLN A 312 3.49 -6.04 -14.69
CA GLN A 312 3.38 -6.21 -16.15
C GLN A 312 2.20 -5.42 -16.74
N GLU A 313 1.15 -5.16 -15.95
CA GLU A 313 0.06 -4.24 -16.31
C GLU A 313 0.56 -2.88 -16.83
N LEU A 314 1.62 -2.32 -16.23
CA LEU A 314 2.22 -1.07 -16.70
C LEU A 314 2.78 -1.22 -18.12
N GLY A 315 3.46 -2.33 -18.39
CA GLY A 315 3.98 -2.66 -19.71
C GLY A 315 2.89 -2.86 -20.74
N PHE A 316 1.74 -3.42 -20.34
CA PHE A 316 0.60 -3.65 -21.23
C PHE A 316 -0.20 -2.38 -21.50
N LEU A 317 -0.36 -1.49 -20.51
CA LEU A 317 -1.20 -0.29 -20.60
C LEU A 317 -0.49 0.93 -21.20
N LEU A 318 0.82 1.05 -21.00
CA LEU A 318 1.64 2.16 -21.52
C LEU A 318 2.18 1.82 -22.91
N PRO A 319 2.56 2.82 -23.73
CA PRO A 319 3.00 2.57 -25.11
C PRO A 319 4.42 2.01 -25.17
N GLU A 320 4.75 1.29 -26.25
CA GLU A 320 6.01 0.53 -26.38
C GLU A 320 7.28 1.38 -26.43
N ASP A 321 7.14 2.59 -26.96
CA ASP A 321 8.21 3.57 -27.06
C ASP A 321 8.60 4.15 -25.70
N LEU A 322 7.70 4.07 -24.71
CA LEU A 322 7.99 4.45 -23.34
C LEU A 322 8.60 3.28 -22.58
N LYS A 323 9.94 3.26 -22.50
CA LYS A 323 10.67 2.37 -21.60
C LYS A 323 10.52 2.84 -20.16
N ILE A 324 10.27 1.92 -19.25
CA ILE A 324 10.03 2.19 -17.84
C ILE A 324 11.00 1.35 -17.01
N GLU A 325 11.64 2.00 -16.06
CA GLU A 325 12.42 1.34 -15.02
C GLU A 325 11.76 1.64 -13.68
N LEU A 326 11.19 0.60 -13.07
CA LEU A 326 10.50 0.67 -11.79
C LEU A 326 11.40 0.07 -10.70
N ILE A 327 11.82 0.88 -9.74
CA ILE A 327 12.71 0.46 -8.66
C ILE A 327 11.92 0.49 -7.35
N PHE A 328 11.63 -0.67 -6.80
CA PHE A 328 11.04 -0.84 -5.49
C PHE A 328 12.11 -0.63 -4.42
N VAL A 329 11.84 0.31 -3.53
CA VAL A 329 12.74 0.76 -2.49
C VAL A 329 12.09 0.46 -1.14
N ALA A 330 12.68 -0.50 -0.43
CA ALA A 330 12.27 -0.90 0.91
C ALA A 330 13.33 -0.54 1.94
N ARG A 331 12.91 -0.18 3.16
CA ARG A 331 13.84 -0.06 4.28
C ARG A 331 14.40 -1.43 4.64
N GLU A 332 15.63 -1.47 5.14
CA GLU A 332 16.32 -2.75 5.44
C GLU A 332 15.57 -3.57 6.51
N ASP A 333 15.01 -2.91 7.52
CA ASP A 333 14.21 -3.52 8.58
C ASP A 333 12.83 -3.99 8.09
N MET A 334 12.28 -3.33 7.07
CA MET A 334 10.98 -3.67 6.48
C MET A 334 11.07 -4.69 5.33
N LEU A 335 12.29 -5.00 4.86
CA LEU A 335 12.48 -6.06 3.88
C LEU A 335 12.03 -7.41 4.46
N PRO A 336 11.23 -8.19 3.71
CA PRO A 336 10.89 -9.55 4.12
C PRO A 336 12.16 -10.37 4.38
N THR A 337 12.16 -11.17 5.45
CA THR A 337 13.35 -11.93 5.91
C THR A 337 13.96 -12.82 4.82
N LYS A 338 13.13 -13.39 3.95
CA LYS A 338 13.59 -14.18 2.79
C LYS A 338 14.31 -13.34 1.73
N CYS A 339 13.99 -12.05 1.62
CA CYS A 339 14.66 -11.09 0.73
C CYS A 339 15.96 -10.55 1.31
N ARG A 340 16.15 -10.59 2.65
CA ARG A 340 17.41 -10.19 3.30
C ARG A 340 18.50 -11.24 3.12
N THR A 341 18.14 -12.52 3.21
CA THR A 341 19.09 -13.65 3.16
C THR A 341 19.64 -13.94 1.75
N THR A 342 19.01 -13.41 0.70
CA THR A 342 19.46 -13.56 -0.69
C THR A 342 20.73 -12.77 -1.02
N LYS A 343 21.00 -11.65 -0.31
CA LYS A 343 22.27 -10.90 -0.40
C LYS A 343 23.51 -11.77 -0.12
N SER A 344 23.35 -12.85 0.65
CA SER A 344 24.48 -13.73 1.01
C SER A 344 24.86 -14.76 -0.06
N ARG A 345 24.16 -14.84 -1.20
CA ARG A 345 24.31 -15.95 -2.17
C ARG A 345 24.72 -15.54 -3.59
N SER A 346 24.89 -14.26 -3.92
CA SER A 346 25.25 -13.85 -5.29
C SER A 346 26.77 -13.78 -5.52
N SER A 347 27.20 -14.44 -6.59
CA SER A 347 28.55 -14.44 -7.15
C SER A 347 28.80 -13.22 -8.04
N SER A 348 29.97 -12.60 -7.87
CA SER A 348 30.77 -11.61 -8.63
C SER A 348 30.39 -11.04 -10.02
N ASP A 349 29.18 -11.19 -10.56
CA ASP A 349 28.80 -10.71 -11.91
C ASP A 349 27.48 -9.91 -11.96
N HIS A 350 26.89 -9.61 -10.80
CA HIS A 350 25.68 -8.78 -10.68
C HIS A 350 25.97 -7.46 -9.97
N ASP A 351 25.18 -6.42 -10.29
CA ASP A 351 25.17 -5.18 -9.52
C ASP A 351 24.66 -5.49 -8.11
N ASP A 352 25.59 -5.66 -7.16
CA ASP A 352 25.34 -6.09 -5.77
C ASP A 352 24.34 -5.19 -5.00
N ARG A 353 23.92 -4.06 -5.58
CA ARG A 353 22.91 -3.15 -5.04
C ARG A 353 21.48 -3.68 -5.20
N PHE A 354 21.19 -4.46 -6.23
CA PHE A 354 19.83 -4.97 -6.49
C PHE A 354 19.63 -6.36 -5.87
N LEU A 355 18.59 -6.49 -5.04
CA LEU A 355 18.11 -7.78 -4.54
C LEU A 355 17.49 -8.64 -5.65
N LEU A 356 16.87 -7.96 -6.61
CA LEU A 356 16.23 -8.53 -7.79
C LEU A 356 16.24 -7.47 -8.88
N ARG A 357 16.52 -7.87 -10.12
CA ARG A 357 16.30 -7.03 -11.30
C ARG A 357 15.87 -7.89 -12.47
N VAL A 358 14.67 -7.65 -12.99
CA VAL A 358 14.08 -8.47 -14.05
C VAL A 358 13.36 -7.62 -15.08
N GLU A 359 13.53 -7.98 -16.35
CA GLU A 359 12.70 -7.51 -17.45
C GLU A 359 11.33 -8.20 -17.37
N MET A 360 10.28 -7.40 -17.21
CA MET A 360 8.89 -7.87 -17.05
C MET A 360 8.16 -7.92 -18.40
N THR A 361 8.39 -6.93 -19.24
CA THR A 361 7.89 -6.84 -20.62
C THR A 361 8.92 -6.09 -21.47
N SER A 362 8.74 -6.04 -22.79
CA SER A 362 9.69 -5.35 -23.70
C SER A 362 9.91 -3.86 -23.39
N ASN A 363 9.06 -3.23 -22.58
CA ASN A 363 9.20 -1.83 -22.16
C ASN A 363 9.19 -1.62 -20.63
N LEU A 364 9.29 -2.66 -19.82
CA LEU A 364 9.29 -2.55 -18.36
C LEU A 364 10.37 -3.42 -17.72
N THR A 365 11.25 -2.78 -16.96
CA THR A 365 12.18 -3.45 -16.04
C THR A 365 11.80 -3.13 -14.61
N VAL A 366 11.81 -4.13 -13.74
CA VAL A 366 11.55 -4.01 -12.31
C VAL A 366 12.82 -4.35 -11.53
N GLY A 367 13.22 -3.49 -10.61
CA GLY A 367 14.30 -3.71 -9.66
C GLY A 367 13.81 -3.61 -8.21
N VAL A 368 14.47 -4.29 -7.29
CA VAL A 368 14.23 -4.19 -5.84
C VAL A 368 15.54 -3.88 -5.13
N VAL A 369 15.54 -2.85 -4.28
CA VAL A 369 16.69 -2.43 -3.47
C VAL A 369 16.30 -2.26 -2.00
N GLY A 370 17.27 -2.50 -1.12
CA GLY A 370 17.10 -2.44 0.34
C GLY A 370 17.90 -1.32 0.98
N GLY A 371 17.35 -0.76 2.06
CA GLY A 371 18.09 0.08 3.01
C GLY A 371 18.39 1.50 2.56
N THR A 372 17.81 1.97 1.45
CA THR A 372 18.22 3.24 0.84
C THR A 372 17.59 4.48 1.46
N TYR A 373 16.64 4.38 2.40
CA TYR A 373 16.05 5.54 3.09
C TYR A 373 15.70 5.23 4.55
N GLY A 374 15.56 6.27 5.38
CA GLY A 374 15.13 6.14 6.78
C GLY A 374 16.21 5.79 7.81
N GLY A 375 17.50 5.86 7.45
CA GLY A 375 18.60 5.67 8.41
C GLY A 375 18.74 6.82 9.41
N GLU A 376 19.19 6.52 10.63
CA GLU A 376 19.51 7.52 11.64
C GLU A 376 20.70 8.38 11.19
N ASN A 377 20.50 9.69 11.09
CA ASN A 377 21.58 10.65 10.95
C ASN A 377 22.34 10.74 12.28
N ASN A 378 23.35 9.90 12.49
CA ASN A 378 24.34 10.08 13.55
C ASN A 378 25.26 11.27 13.21
N ASN A 379 24.69 12.47 13.13
CA ASN A 379 25.42 13.74 13.11
C ASN A 379 25.27 14.43 14.47
N ASP A 380 25.59 13.70 15.55
CA ASP A 380 25.99 14.33 16.80
C ASP A 380 27.47 14.72 16.68
N PRO A 381 27.82 16.03 16.63
CA PRO A 381 29.20 16.48 16.50
C PRO A 381 30.07 16.21 17.74
N SER A 382 29.54 15.56 18.78
CA SER A 382 30.28 15.22 19.99
C SER A 382 30.94 13.83 20.00
N SER A 383 30.68 12.96 19.00
CA SER A 383 31.27 11.62 18.98
C SER A 383 32.51 11.56 18.06
N THR A 384 33.69 11.54 18.68
CA THR A 384 34.96 11.26 17.99
C THR A 384 34.98 9.81 17.53
N ALA A 385 34.68 9.56 16.25
CA ALA A 385 34.84 8.27 15.62
C ALA A 385 36.34 7.94 15.46
N SER A 386 36.90 7.24 16.44
CA SER A 386 38.16 6.53 16.32
C SER A 386 37.95 5.22 15.56
N SER A 387 38.61 5.15 14.42
CA SER A 387 38.84 4.01 13.54
C SER A 387 39.04 2.66 14.23
N ILE A 388 38.11 1.71 14.01
CA ILE A 388 38.41 0.27 13.86
C ILE A 388 37.45 -0.28 12.78
N GLN A 389 38.02 -0.64 11.62
CA GLN A 389 37.35 -1.48 10.62
C GLN A 389 37.26 -2.90 11.17
N SER A 390 36.04 -3.37 11.45
CA SER A 390 35.73 -4.80 11.56
C SER A 390 34.50 -5.09 10.72
N ALA A 391 34.64 -6.08 9.83
CA ALA A 391 33.67 -6.47 8.82
C ALA A 391 32.52 -7.28 9.45
N THR A 392 31.56 -6.61 10.11
CA THR A 392 30.28 -7.23 10.49
C THR A 392 29.17 -6.24 10.87
N THR A 393 29.24 -4.97 10.46
CA THR A 393 28.25 -3.96 10.89
C THR A 393 27.42 -3.47 9.70
N THR A 394 26.12 -3.79 9.74
CA THR A 394 25.04 -3.21 8.93
C THR A 394 25.21 -1.70 8.89
N THR A 395 25.83 -1.21 7.82
CA THR A 395 25.98 0.23 7.61
C THR A 395 24.60 0.72 7.21
N THR A 396 23.93 1.47 8.09
CA THR A 396 22.73 2.25 7.77
C THR A 396 23.06 3.08 6.53
N ALA A 397 22.57 2.65 5.37
CA ALA A 397 22.89 3.34 4.12
C ALA A 397 22.23 4.71 4.17
N ILE A 398 23.07 5.74 4.29
CA ILE A 398 22.66 7.12 4.10
C ILE A 398 22.07 7.19 2.69
N LEU A 399 20.85 7.71 2.59
CA LEU A 399 20.17 7.95 1.31
C LEU A 399 21.15 8.66 0.37
N ASP A 400 21.40 8.07 -0.79
CA ASP A 400 22.23 8.71 -1.82
C ASP A 400 21.69 10.15 -2.06
N PRO A 401 22.54 11.19 -2.12
CA PRO A 401 22.06 12.57 -2.25
C PRO A 401 21.19 12.83 -3.49
N ASN A 402 21.37 12.02 -4.55
CA ASN A 402 20.57 12.06 -5.76
C ASN A 402 19.43 11.03 -5.74
N PHE A 403 19.27 10.30 -4.64
CA PHE A 403 18.42 9.13 -4.47
C PHE A 403 18.70 8.08 -5.56
N ASP A 404 19.95 7.94 -5.98
CA ASP A 404 20.35 6.96 -6.99
C ASP A 404 20.42 5.55 -6.39
N CYS A 405 19.63 4.63 -6.92
CA CYS A 405 19.60 3.23 -6.51
C CYS A 405 20.42 2.31 -7.43
N GLY A 406 21.14 2.89 -8.38
CA GLY A 406 22.16 2.24 -9.20
C GLY A 406 22.01 2.43 -10.70
N SER A 407 20.91 3.03 -11.15
CA SER A 407 20.65 3.33 -12.55
C SER A 407 20.51 4.83 -12.82
N GLY A 408 20.66 5.68 -11.81
CA GLY A 408 20.52 7.14 -11.86
C GLY A 408 19.40 7.65 -10.94
N PRO A 409 19.25 8.98 -10.80
CA PRO A 409 18.17 9.57 -10.02
C PRO A 409 16.79 9.25 -10.63
N PRO A 410 15.73 9.21 -9.81
CA PRO A 410 14.36 9.06 -10.28
C PRO A 410 13.86 10.30 -11.04
N ASP A 411 12.99 10.08 -12.03
CA ASP A 411 12.14 11.13 -12.57
C ASP A 411 10.89 11.34 -11.72
N MET A 412 10.42 10.24 -11.12
CA MET A 412 9.26 10.23 -10.23
C MET A 412 9.54 9.38 -8.99
N VAL A 413 9.10 9.87 -7.83
CA VAL A 413 9.01 9.08 -6.60
C VAL A 413 7.54 8.78 -6.37
N ILE A 414 7.19 7.51 -6.21
CA ILE A 414 5.82 7.09 -5.89
C ILE A 414 5.84 6.36 -4.55
N ALA A 415 4.93 6.72 -3.65
CA ALA A 415 4.80 6.03 -2.37
C ALA A 415 3.33 5.77 -2.03
N MET A 416 3.02 4.49 -1.88
CA MET A 416 1.66 4.03 -1.63
C MET A 416 1.41 3.92 -0.13
N ASN A 417 0.30 4.50 0.34
CA ASN A 417 -0.10 4.52 1.74
C ASN A 417 1.02 4.96 2.69
N ALA A 418 1.81 5.95 2.26
CA ALA A 418 3.11 6.28 2.84
C ALA A 418 3.07 6.58 4.34
N GLY A 419 1.98 7.18 4.84
CA GLY A 419 1.89 7.56 6.25
C GLY A 419 2.97 8.57 6.65
N LEU A 420 3.14 9.63 5.84
CA LEU A 420 4.23 10.61 6.00
C LEU A 420 4.31 11.25 7.39
N TYR A 421 3.17 11.37 8.09
CA TYR A 421 3.12 11.87 9.46
C TYR A 421 3.28 10.79 10.54
N ALA A 422 3.12 9.52 10.17
CA ALA A 422 3.20 8.40 11.09
C ALA A 422 4.65 7.93 11.28
N TYR A 423 5.49 8.03 10.24
CA TYR A 423 6.86 7.48 10.28
C TYR A 423 7.92 8.52 9.94
N GLU A 424 8.87 8.75 10.86
CA GLU A 424 9.98 9.70 10.66
C GLU A 424 10.92 9.31 9.52
N SER A 425 10.98 8.02 9.16
CA SER A 425 11.82 7.51 8.07
C SER A 425 11.56 8.20 6.72
N TRP A 426 10.35 8.74 6.50
CA TRP A 426 10.00 9.52 5.32
C TRP A 426 10.70 10.87 5.22
N ARG A 427 11.24 11.40 6.32
CA ARG A 427 11.88 12.72 6.36
C ARG A 427 12.97 12.86 5.31
N SER A 428 13.77 11.81 5.10
CA SER A 428 14.81 11.77 4.07
C SER A 428 14.26 11.89 2.64
N VAL A 429 13.15 11.22 2.34
CA VAL A 429 12.47 11.27 1.04
C VAL A 429 11.84 12.65 0.80
N ILE A 430 11.22 13.23 1.83
CA ILE A 430 10.61 14.56 1.76
C ILE A 430 11.68 15.64 1.59
N ASP A 431 12.80 15.53 2.31
CA ASP A 431 13.95 16.43 2.15
C ASP A 431 14.57 16.34 0.75
N TYR A 432 14.68 15.13 0.20
CA TYR A 432 15.11 14.93 -1.18
C TYR A 432 14.20 15.64 -2.17
N LEU A 433 12.88 15.46 -2.09
CA LEU A 433 11.91 16.14 -2.97
C LEU A 433 11.86 17.66 -2.74
N TYR A 434 12.19 18.12 -1.54
CA TYR A 434 12.32 19.55 -1.26
C TYR A 434 13.47 20.17 -2.05
N HIS A 435 14.63 19.50 -2.08
CA HIS A 435 15.83 19.96 -2.78
C HIS A 435 15.83 19.66 -4.30
N ASN A 436 15.05 18.67 -4.75
CA ASN A 436 15.00 18.24 -6.15
C ASN A 436 13.65 18.52 -6.79
N LYS A 437 13.37 19.80 -7.09
CA LYS A 437 12.10 20.24 -7.71
C LYS A 437 11.84 19.70 -9.12
N GLY A 438 12.88 19.17 -9.78
CA GLY A 438 12.76 18.45 -11.05
C GLY A 438 12.15 17.05 -10.92
N VAL A 439 12.02 16.50 -9.72
CA VAL A 439 11.43 15.17 -9.47
C VAL A 439 10.00 15.32 -8.97
N VAL A 440 9.07 14.62 -9.61
CA VAL A 440 7.66 14.59 -9.23
C VAL A 440 7.45 13.54 -8.14
N GLY A 441 6.89 13.94 -7.00
CA GLY A 441 6.52 13.01 -5.93
C GLY A 441 5.02 12.74 -5.94
N VAL A 442 4.58 11.49 -6.09
CA VAL A 442 3.16 11.11 -6.05
C VAL A 442 2.91 10.15 -4.89
N PHE A 443 1.96 10.48 -4.02
CA PHE A 443 1.74 9.76 -2.79
C PHE A 443 0.27 9.38 -2.64
N THR A 444 -0.02 8.25 -2.00
CA THR A 444 -1.38 7.92 -1.55
C THR A 444 -1.52 7.86 -0.03
N ASP A 445 -2.74 8.08 0.44
CA ASP A 445 -3.15 7.91 1.84
C ASP A 445 -4.48 7.15 1.93
N TYR A 446 -4.73 6.55 3.10
CA TYR A 446 -5.94 5.76 3.35
C TYR A 446 -7.21 6.61 3.36
N ASN A 447 -7.13 7.80 3.96
CA ASN A 447 -8.29 8.66 4.16
C ASN A 447 -7.99 10.13 3.86
N GLU A 448 -9.04 10.88 3.51
CA GLU A 448 -8.93 12.27 3.08
C GLU A 448 -8.30 13.17 4.16
N TYR A 449 -8.62 12.93 5.44
CA TYR A 449 -8.09 13.76 6.53
C TYR A 449 -6.56 13.65 6.62
N SER A 450 -6.04 12.43 6.72
CA SER A 450 -4.60 12.17 6.74
C SER A 450 -3.94 12.68 5.46
N GLY A 451 -4.54 12.38 4.30
CA GLY A 451 -4.07 12.84 3.00
C GLY A 451 -3.90 14.36 2.91
N VAL A 452 -4.89 15.17 3.34
CA VAL A 452 -4.78 16.65 3.34
C VAL A 452 -3.58 17.11 4.16
N HIS A 453 -3.34 16.47 5.32
CA HIS A 453 -2.23 16.83 6.18
C HIS A 453 -0.91 16.47 5.51
N CYS A 454 -0.73 15.21 5.11
CA CYS A 454 0.46 14.72 4.42
C CYS A 454 0.79 15.57 3.18
N ALA A 455 -0.22 15.90 2.38
CA ALA A 455 -0.11 16.78 1.22
C ALA A 455 0.43 18.17 1.56
N GLY A 456 0.08 18.70 2.73
CA GLY A 456 0.54 19.99 3.22
C GLY A 456 2.05 20.08 3.46
N LEU A 457 2.75 18.94 3.62
CA LEU A 457 4.22 18.93 3.72
C LEU A 457 4.89 19.40 2.41
N GLY A 458 4.21 19.26 1.26
CA GLY A 458 4.66 19.75 -0.04
C GLY A 458 4.31 21.22 -0.31
N GLY A 459 3.58 21.88 0.59
CA GLY A 459 3.12 23.26 0.43
C GLY A 459 1.65 23.38 -0.02
N ALA A 460 1.23 24.60 -0.35
CA ALA A 460 -0.17 24.89 -0.66
C ALA A 460 -0.68 24.18 -1.92
N ALA A 461 0.09 24.20 -3.01
CA ALA A 461 -0.26 23.51 -4.26
C ALA A 461 -0.40 21.99 -4.06
N SER A 462 0.53 21.38 -3.31
CA SER A 462 0.44 19.97 -2.96
C SER A 462 -0.80 19.65 -2.14
N ARG A 463 -1.13 20.48 -1.15
CA ARG A 463 -2.38 20.34 -0.39
C ARG A 463 -3.63 20.41 -1.26
N GLU A 464 -3.65 21.30 -2.23
CA GLU A 464 -4.77 21.48 -3.17
C GLU A 464 -4.86 20.36 -4.22
N SER A 465 -3.77 19.63 -4.45
CA SER A 465 -3.74 18.47 -5.36
C SER A 465 -4.46 17.23 -4.82
N LEU A 466 -4.86 17.23 -3.54
CA LEU A 466 -5.48 16.04 -2.95
C LEU A 466 -6.76 15.66 -3.69
N CYS A 467 -6.81 14.45 -4.21
CA CYS A 467 -7.96 13.92 -4.91
C CYS A 467 -8.18 12.44 -4.61
N ILE A 468 -9.34 11.92 -4.99
CA ILE A 468 -9.63 10.49 -4.89
C ILE A 468 -8.79 9.71 -5.91
N ASN A 469 -8.20 8.60 -5.50
CA ASN A 469 -7.61 7.67 -6.46
C ASN A 469 -8.73 6.86 -7.15
N PRO A 470 -8.88 6.95 -8.49
CA PRO A 470 -9.88 6.16 -9.20
C PRO A 470 -9.64 4.65 -9.14
N PHE A 471 -8.40 4.25 -8.85
CA PHE A 471 -7.94 2.87 -8.68
C PHE A 471 -7.57 2.52 -7.23
N ARG A 472 -8.10 3.26 -6.26
CA ARG A 472 -8.06 2.84 -4.85
C ARG A 472 -8.66 1.44 -4.72
N GLN A 473 -8.22 0.69 -3.73
CA GLN A 473 -8.82 -0.59 -3.42
C GLN A 473 -10.33 -0.38 -3.18
N PRO A 474 -11.21 -1.10 -3.89
CA PRO A 474 -12.66 -0.86 -3.79
C PRO A 474 -13.26 -1.29 -2.44
N LEU A 475 -12.49 -2.01 -1.62
CA LEU A 475 -12.84 -2.43 -0.28
C LEU A 475 -12.31 -1.43 0.76
N ALA A 476 -13.21 -0.93 1.62
CA ALA A 476 -12.86 -0.09 2.76
C ALA A 476 -12.03 -0.82 3.81
N MET A 477 -11.13 -0.12 4.50
CA MET A 477 -10.25 -0.71 5.52
C MET A 477 -10.82 -0.56 6.94
N PRO A 478 -10.62 -1.53 7.84
CA PRO A 478 -10.94 -1.37 9.26
C PRO A 478 -9.92 -0.45 9.94
N VAL A 479 -10.39 0.47 10.80
CA VAL A 479 -9.51 1.35 11.61
C VAL A 479 -10.13 1.53 12.98
N TYR A 480 -9.34 1.45 14.06
CA TYR A 480 -9.82 1.35 15.45
C TYR A 480 -9.97 2.68 16.21
N SER A 481 -9.62 3.82 15.60
CA SER A 481 -9.65 5.15 16.26
C SER A 481 -10.52 6.19 15.53
N MET A 482 -10.85 5.96 14.25
CA MET A 482 -11.56 6.92 13.40
C MET A 482 -12.63 6.27 12.52
N ASN A 483 -13.81 6.87 12.48
CA ASN A 483 -14.92 6.45 11.62
C ASN A 483 -14.99 7.24 10.31
N LEU A 484 -13.84 7.49 9.69
CA LEU A 484 -13.76 8.14 8.37
C LEU A 484 -13.83 7.09 7.24
N PRO A 485 -14.20 7.44 6.00
CA PRO A 485 -14.01 6.57 4.85
C PRO A 485 -12.51 6.33 4.62
N GLN A 486 -12.10 5.07 4.58
CA GLN A 486 -10.69 4.68 4.43
C GLN A 486 -10.55 3.52 3.45
N PHE A 487 -9.58 3.60 2.55
CA PHE A 487 -9.35 2.61 1.49
C PHE A 487 -7.85 2.45 1.30
N SER A 488 -7.35 1.26 1.00
CA SER A 488 -5.97 1.15 0.50
C SER A 488 -5.84 1.97 -0.78
N ASN A 489 -4.75 2.72 -0.88
CA ASN A 489 -4.52 3.73 -1.92
C ASN A 489 -5.68 4.71 -2.14
N GLY A 490 -6.40 5.12 -1.09
CA GLY A 490 -7.66 5.88 -1.18
C GLY A 490 -7.59 7.23 -1.88
N PHE A 491 -6.60 8.05 -1.52
CA PHE A 491 -6.49 9.44 -1.94
C PHE A 491 -5.08 9.74 -2.41
N PHE A 492 -4.92 10.44 -3.53
CA PHE A 492 -3.64 10.88 -4.07
C PHE A 492 -3.33 12.33 -3.72
N TYR A 493 -2.05 12.66 -3.59
CA TYR A 493 -1.54 14.03 -3.61
C TYR A 493 -0.15 14.07 -4.23
N VAL A 494 0.26 15.25 -4.71
CA VAL A 494 1.45 15.41 -5.54
C VAL A 494 2.36 16.52 -5.02
N PHE A 495 3.66 16.23 -4.97
CA PHE A 495 4.73 17.15 -4.66
C PHE A 495 5.44 17.51 -5.96
N ASN A 496 5.79 18.79 -6.11
CA ASN A 496 6.47 19.29 -7.30
C ASN A 496 5.73 18.92 -8.60
N ALA A 497 4.41 19.10 -8.64
CA ALA A 497 3.63 18.91 -9.87
C ALA A 497 4.21 19.79 -10.99
N GLN A 498 4.31 19.22 -12.19
CA GLN A 498 4.90 19.86 -13.37
C GLN A 498 3.88 19.84 -14.50
N GLU A 499 3.79 20.93 -15.25
CA GLU A 499 2.93 21.07 -16.42
C GLU A 499 3.82 21.35 -17.64
N LEU A 500 3.37 20.94 -18.82
CA LEU A 500 3.99 21.32 -20.09
C LEU A 500 3.49 22.72 -20.49
N ASP A 501 4.41 23.65 -20.73
CA ASP A 501 4.12 25.01 -21.21
C ASP A 501 3.61 25.05 -22.66
#